data_AF-A0A1V3XH11-F1
#
_entry.id   AF-A0A1V3XH11-F1
#
_cell.length_a   1.000
_cell.length_b   1.000
_cell.length_c   1.000
_cell.angle_alpha   90.00
_cell.angle_beta   90.00
_cell.angle_gamma   90.00
#
_symmetry.space_group_name_H-M   'P 1'
#
loop_
_entity.id
_entity.type
_entity.pdbx_description
1 polymer ?
#
loop_
_entity_poly.entity_id
_entity_poly.type
_entity_poly.pdbx_seq_one_letter_code
_entity_poly.pdbx_strand_id
1 'polypeptide(L)'
;MPSRELPFPVFDADNHMYEPQEALTKFLPDKRKHVIDYVQIRGRTKIVVRGHISEYIPNPTFEVVARPGAQEEYFRHGSGGKSYREVLGEPMKAIPAFREPGPGWKSWTSWVSTTR
;
A
#
# COMPACT_ATOMS: atom_id res chain seq x y z
N MET A 1 -6.35 -25.80 -22.65
CA MET A 1 -6.14 -24.97 -21.45
C MET A 1 -7.36 -25.12 -20.57
N PRO A 2 -7.24 -25.33 -19.24
CA PRO A 2 -8.41 -25.35 -18.38
C PRO A 2 -9.16 -24.01 -18.48
N SER A 3 -10.49 -24.08 -18.41
CA SER A 3 -11.35 -22.89 -18.34
C SER A 3 -10.94 -22.01 -17.16
N ARG A 4 -10.90 -20.69 -17.34
CA ARG A 4 -10.67 -19.72 -16.26
C ARG A 4 -11.96 -19.40 -15.49
N GLU A 5 -13.07 -20.03 -15.86
CA GLU A 5 -14.37 -19.86 -15.23
C GLU A 5 -14.60 -20.99 -14.22
N LEU A 6 -14.77 -20.61 -12.96
CA LEU A 6 -15.13 -21.52 -11.88
C LEU A 6 -16.65 -21.55 -11.74
N PRO A 7 -17.28 -22.71 -11.49
CA PRO A 7 -18.73 -22.81 -11.33
C PRO A 7 -19.25 -22.25 -10.00
N PHE A 8 -18.38 -21.55 -9.25
CA PHE A 8 -18.66 -20.96 -7.95
C PHE A 8 -17.86 -19.65 -7.80
N PRO A 9 -18.31 -18.72 -6.96
CA PRO A 9 -17.55 -17.51 -6.66
C PRO A 9 -16.27 -17.84 -5.87
N VAL A 10 -15.22 -17.06 -6.11
CA VAL A 10 -13.99 -17.12 -5.32
C VAL A 10 -14.11 -16.20 -4.12
N PHE A 11 -13.71 -16.68 -2.96
CA PHE A 11 -13.48 -15.85 -1.78
C PHE A 11 -11.98 -15.62 -1.63
N ASP A 12 -11.58 -14.36 -1.51
CA ASP A 12 -10.19 -13.96 -1.34
C ASP A 12 -10.01 -13.42 0.08
N ALA A 13 -9.28 -14.20 0.89
CA ALA A 13 -9.10 -13.95 2.31
C ALA A 13 -8.02 -12.90 2.62
N ASP A 14 -7.29 -12.42 1.60
CA ASP A 14 -6.16 -11.51 1.77
C ASP A 14 -6.24 -10.33 0.80
N ASN A 15 -7.10 -9.37 1.14
CA ASN A 15 -7.22 -8.11 0.42
C ASN A 15 -6.83 -6.95 1.33
N HIS A 16 -6.08 -6.00 0.76
CA HIS A 16 -5.65 -4.79 1.45
C HIS A 16 -6.26 -3.52 0.82
N MET A 17 -6.48 -2.53 1.67
CA MET A 17 -6.76 -1.15 1.27
C MET A 17 -5.54 -0.28 1.52
N TYR A 18 -5.44 0.85 0.84
CA TYR A 18 -4.51 1.91 1.22
C TYR A 18 -5.21 2.95 2.08
N GLU A 19 -4.77 3.09 3.32
CA GLU A 19 -5.39 3.99 4.28
C GLU A 19 -5.24 5.46 3.84
N PRO A 20 -6.32 6.26 3.92
CA PRO A 20 -6.19 7.70 3.86
C PRO A 20 -5.62 8.23 5.20
N GLN A 21 -5.08 9.45 5.21
CA GLN A 21 -4.36 9.97 6.39
C GLN A 21 -5.26 10.06 7.65
N GLU A 22 -6.55 10.25 7.43
CA GLU A 22 -7.55 10.37 8.49
C GLU A 22 -7.91 9.03 9.17
N ALA A 23 -7.48 7.88 8.60
CA ALA A 23 -7.84 6.55 9.09
C ALA A 23 -7.50 6.34 10.57
N LEU A 24 -6.38 6.92 11.02
CA LEU A 24 -5.90 6.82 12.40
C LEU A 24 -5.97 8.15 13.18
N THR A 25 -6.64 9.18 12.66
CA THR A 25 -6.69 10.50 13.31
C THR A 25 -8.11 11.04 13.51
N LYS A 26 -9.07 10.67 12.65
CA LYS A 26 -10.42 11.27 12.61
C LYS A 26 -11.26 11.08 13.88
N PHE A 27 -11.21 9.88 14.46
CA PHE A 27 -12.12 9.47 15.54
C PHE A 27 -11.39 9.20 16.86
N LEU A 28 -10.18 9.75 17.03
CA LEU A 28 -9.43 9.59 18.27
C LEU A 28 -9.93 10.53 19.37
N PRO A 29 -10.03 10.06 20.63
CA PRO A 29 -10.31 10.95 21.76
C PRO A 29 -9.15 11.94 21.96
N ASP A 30 -9.42 13.11 22.53
CA ASP A 30 -8.44 14.21 22.64
C ASP A 30 -7.09 13.79 23.21
N LYS A 31 -7.09 12.97 24.27
CA LYS A 31 -5.88 12.45 24.92
C LYS A 31 -5.02 11.53 24.03
N ARG A 32 -5.50 11.13 22.85
CA ARG A 32 -4.81 10.24 21.89
C ARG A 32 -4.55 10.91 20.54
N LYS A 33 -4.93 12.16 20.32
CA LYS A 33 -4.83 12.82 19.01
C LYS A 33 -3.43 12.79 18.39
N HIS A 34 -2.37 12.79 19.22
CA HIS A 34 -0.97 12.80 18.79
C HIS A 34 -0.28 11.43 18.86
N VAL A 35 -1.04 10.34 18.91
CA VAL A 35 -0.46 8.99 18.80
C VAL A 35 0.03 8.74 17.39
N ILE A 36 -0.71 9.20 16.39
CA ILE A 36 -0.34 9.18 14.98
C ILE A 36 -0.44 10.61 14.46
N ASP A 37 0.66 11.13 13.92
CA ASP A 37 0.70 12.41 13.22
C ASP A 37 1.31 12.23 11.83
N TYR A 38 1.08 13.20 10.94
CA TYR A 38 1.73 13.29 9.64
C TYR A 38 2.50 14.60 9.56
N VAL A 39 3.77 14.53 9.18
CA VAL A 39 4.67 15.68 9.11
C VAL A 39 5.34 15.79 7.74
N GLN A 40 5.71 16.99 7.33
CA GLN A 40 6.50 17.22 6.13
C GLN A 40 7.98 17.30 6.45
N ILE A 41 8.78 16.43 5.85
CA ILE A 41 10.23 16.40 6.00
C ILE A 41 10.86 16.40 4.63
N ARG A 42 11.56 17.50 4.30
CA ARG A 42 12.27 17.67 3.01
C ARG A 42 11.35 17.39 1.82
N GLY A 43 10.13 17.93 1.86
CA GLY A 43 9.12 17.77 0.80
C GLY A 43 8.44 16.40 0.73
N ARG A 44 8.61 15.54 1.74
CA ARG A 44 7.94 14.23 1.82
C ARG A 44 7.11 14.12 3.08
N THR A 45 5.88 13.63 2.93
CA THR A 45 5.03 13.27 4.06
C THR A 45 5.61 12.07 4.78
N LYS A 46 5.73 12.14 6.10
CA LYS A 46 6.16 11.05 6.97
C LYS A 46 5.11 10.82 8.06
N ILE A 47 4.92 9.56 8.43
CA ILE A 47 4.07 9.19 9.56
C ILE A 47 4.91 9.20 10.83
N VAL A 48 4.37 9.81 11.87
CA VAL A 48 4.95 9.87 13.22
C VAL A 48 4.12 8.98 14.11
N VAL A 49 4.78 8.12 14.86
CA VAL A 49 4.15 7.21 15.82
C VAL A 49 4.67 7.56 17.21
N ARG A 50 3.78 8.07 18.06
CA ARG A 50 4.08 8.49 19.45
C ARG A 50 5.31 9.41 19.55
N GLY A 51 5.39 10.40 18.67
CA GLY A 51 6.50 11.36 18.61
C GLY A 51 7.75 10.89 17.86
N HIS A 52 7.78 9.65 17.36
CA HIS A 52 8.90 9.13 16.57
C HIS A 52 8.57 9.08 15.08
N ILE A 53 9.42 9.65 14.25
CA ILE A 53 9.30 9.54 12.78
C ILE A 53 9.51 8.07 12.39
N SER A 54 8.55 7.50 11.67
CA SER A 54 8.63 6.14 11.16
C SER A 54 9.06 6.12 9.70
N GLU A 55 9.99 5.22 9.38
CA GLU A 55 10.44 4.93 8.02
C GLU A 55 9.80 3.65 7.45
N TYR A 56 8.84 3.05 8.17
CA TYR A 56 8.21 1.79 7.76
C TYR A 56 7.42 1.92 6.44
N ILE A 57 6.65 3.00 6.27
CA ILE A 57 5.94 3.32 5.02
C ILE A 57 6.64 4.52 4.38
N PRO A 58 7.37 4.33 3.27
CA PRO A 58 8.15 5.42 2.67
C PRO A 58 7.30 6.61 2.19
N ASN A 59 6.09 6.33 1.68
CA ASN A 59 5.08 7.29 1.27
C ASN A 59 3.72 6.91 1.88
N PRO A 60 3.37 7.45 3.06
CA PRO A 60 2.16 7.06 3.79
C PRO A 60 0.88 7.72 3.23
N THR A 61 0.96 8.48 2.13
CA THR A 61 -0.24 9.02 1.45
C THR A 61 -0.78 8.06 0.38
N PHE A 62 0.06 7.12 -0.06
CA PHE A 62 -0.24 6.18 -1.14
C PHE A 62 -0.76 6.86 -2.42
N GLU A 63 -0.39 8.12 -2.70
CA GLU A 63 -0.75 8.78 -3.96
C GLU A 63 -0.14 8.08 -5.19
N VAL A 64 1.02 7.46 -4.99
CA VAL A 64 1.75 6.66 -5.97
C VAL A 64 2.18 5.36 -5.30
N VAL A 65 1.89 4.25 -5.95
CA VAL A 65 2.05 2.87 -5.43
C VAL A 65 2.68 1.97 -6.49
N ALA A 66 3.22 0.82 -6.08
CA ALA A 66 3.66 -0.16 -7.06
C ALA A 66 2.44 -0.79 -7.75
N ARG A 67 2.64 -1.27 -8.98
CA ARG A 67 1.56 -1.94 -9.72
C ARG A 67 1.21 -3.28 -9.05
N PRO A 68 -0.08 -3.65 -8.98
CA PRO A 68 -0.46 -4.99 -8.53
C PRO A 68 0.29 -6.06 -9.33
N GLY A 69 0.88 -7.03 -8.64
CA GLY A 69 1.69 -8.09 -9.25
C GLY A 69 3.12 -7.69 -9.64
N ALA A 70 3.59 -6.47 -9.36
CA ALA A 70 4.96 -6.04 -9.67
C ALA A 70 6.04 -6.95 -9.06
N GLN A 71 5.76 -7.58 -7.92
CA GLN A 71 6.68 -8.49 -7.24
C GLN A 71 6.50 -9.96 -7.63
N GLU A 72 5.59 -10.31 -8.55
CA GLU A 72 5.30 -11.72 -8.89
C GLU A 72 6.59 -12.47 -9.27
N GLU A 73 7.39 -11.89 -10.17
CA GLU A 73 8.62 -12.50 -10.65
C GLU A 73 9.65 -12.69 -9.53
N TYR A 74 9.73 -11.72 -8.61
CA TYR A 74 10.59 -11.81 -7.43
C TYR A 74 10.16 -12.94 -6.50
N PHE A 75 8.86 -13.12 -6.25
CA PHE A 75 8.39 -14.22 -5.41
C PHE A 75 8.55 -15.58 -6.08
N ARG A 76 8.51 -15.64 -7.41
CA ARG A 76 8.67 -16.88 -8.17
C ARG A 76 10.13 -17.34 -8.28
N HIS A 77 11.06 -16.41 -8.52
CA HIS A 77 12.44 -16.74 -8.89
C HIS A 77 13.51 -16.01 -8.06
N GLY A 78 13.12 -15.19 -7.09
CA GLY A 78 14.03 -14.31 -6.35
C GLY A 78 14.40 -13.04 -7.14
N SER A 79 15.29 -12.20 -6.58
CA SER A 79 15.63 -10.91 -7.19
C SER A 79 16.54 -11.01 -8.41
N GLY A 80 17.26 -12.12 -8.59
CA GLY A 80 18.24 -12.26 -9.67
C GLY A 80 19.32 -11.17 -9.66
N GLY A 81 19.65 -10.62 -8.49
CA GLY A 81 20.60 -9.52 -8.34
C GLY A 81 20.02 -8.11 -8.55
N LYS A 82 18.73 -8.00 -8.90
CA LYS A 82 18.04 -6.70 -8.99
C LYS A 82 17.88 -6.08 -7.61
N SER A 83 18.01 -4.76 -7.55
CA SER A 83 17.61 -3.96 -6.41
C SER A 83 16.08 -3.98 -6.22
N TYR A 84 15.62 -3.60 -5.03
CA TYR A 84 14.19 -3.56 -4.74
C TYR A 84 13.39 -2.64 -5.68
N ARG A 85 13.98 -1.49 -6.07
CA ARG A 85 13.34 -0.54 -7.00
C ARG A 85 13.19 -1.14 -8.40
N GLU A 86 14.19 -1.90 -8.85
CA GLU A 86 14.13 -2.59 -10.14
C GLU A 86 13.13 -3.74 -10.15
N VAL A 87 12.95 -4.42 -9.00
CA VAL A 87 11.90 -5.44 -8.82
C VAL A 87 10.51 -4.81 -8.92
N LEU A 88 10.27 -3.70 -8.22
CA LEU A 88 8.96 -3.03 -8.26
C LEU A 88 8.65 -2.38 -9.62
N GLY A 89 9.68 -2.02 -10.37
CA GLY A 89 9.54 -1.39 -11.68
C GLY A 89 8.88 -0.01 -11.62
N GLU A 90 8.16 0.33 -12.68
CA GLU A 90 7.50 1.62 -12.80
C GLU A 90 6.21 1.68 -11.94
N PRO A 91 6.07 2.69 -11.08
CA PRO A 91 4.90 2.83 -10.22
C PRO A 91 3.69 3.41 -10.96
N MET A 92 2.53 3.37 -10.30
CA MET A 92 1.29 3.95 -10.81
C MET A 92 0.65 4.90 -9.80
N LYS A 93 -0.18 5.83 -10.29
CA LYS A 93 -1.07 6.60 -9.41
C LYS A 93 -2.10 5.66 -8.78
N ALA A 94 -2.40 5.86 -7.49
CA ALA A 94 -3.48 5.12 -6.86
C ALA A 94 -4.83 5.47 -7.49
N ILE A 95 -5.67 4.45 -7.66
CA ILE A 95 -7.04 4.57 -8.19
C ILE A 95 -8.04 4.54 -7.02
N PRO A 96 -9.26 5.08 -7.20
CA PRO A 96 -10.28 5.11 -6.14
C PRO A 96 -10.58 3.73 -5.53
N ALA A 97 -10.59 2.68 -6.35
CA ALA A 97 -10.83 1.30 -5.93
C ALA A 97 -9.83 0.74 -4.89
N PHE A 98 -8.70 1.42 -4.65
CA PHE A 98 -7.77 1.01 -3.58
C PHE A 98 -8.18 1.51 -2.19
N ARG A 99 -9.19 2.39 -2.10
CA ARG A 99 -9.65 2.99 -0.83
C ARG A 99 -11.14 2.77 -0.55
N GLU A 100 -11.92 2.38 -1.56
CA GLU A 100 -13.39 2.36 -1.48
C GLU A 100 -14.00 0.97 -1.30
N PRO A 101 -14.99 0.80 -0.39
CA PRO A 101 -15.80 -0.40 -0.11
C PRO A 101 -16.33 -1.30 -1.24
N GLY A 102 -16.18 -0.92 -2.52
CA GLY A 102 -16.94 -1.46 -3.64
C GLY A 102 -16.48 -2.83 -4.16
N PRO A 103 -17.38 -3.66 -4.74
CA PRO A 103 -17.02 -4.91 -5.38
C PRO A 103 -15.97 -4.68 -6.48
N GLY A 104 -14.81 -5.37 -6.41
CA GLY A 104 -13.68 -5.13 -7.32
C GLY A 104 -12.36 -4.80 -6.63
N TRP A 105 -12.33 -4.76 -5.30
CA TRP A 105 -11.11 -4.71 -4.51
C TRP A 105 -10.13 -5.80 -4.93
N LYS A 106 -9.02 -5.38 -5.52
CA LYS A 106 -7.88 -6.25 -5.82
C LYS A 106 -6.64 -5.39 -5.67
N SER A 107 -6.12 -5.27 -4.45
CA SER A 107 -4.71 -4.94 -4.31
C SER A 107 -3.96 -6.26 -4.16
N TRP A 108 -3.42 -6.76 -5.28
CA TRP A 108 -2.42 -7.81 -5.21
C TRP A 108 -1.14 -7.18 -4.68
N THR A 109 -0.79 -7.53 -3.43
CA THR A 109 0.53 -7.37 -2.80
C THR A 109 1.46 -6.39 -3.52
N SER A 110 1.27 -5.11 -3.24
CA SER A 110 2.32 -4.10 -3.35
C SER A 110 2.64 -3.70 -1.91
N TRP A 111 3.34 -4.59 -1.21
CA TRP A 111 3.96 -4.22 0.04
C TRP A 111 5.01 -3.17 -0.29
N VAL A 112 4.87 -1.99 0.30
CA VAL A 112 5.76 -0.83 0.19
C VAL A 112 5.47 0.10 -0.99
N SER A 113 4.89 1.26 -0.65
CA SER A 113 4.83 2.44 -1.49
C SER A 113 6.22 2.77 -2.05
N THR A 114 6.34 2.90 -3.37
CA THR A 114 7.57 3.38 -3.99
C THR A 114 7.86 4.81 -3.55
N THR A 115 9.09 5.08 -3.11
CA THR A 115 9.58 6.45 -2.98
C THR A 115 9.54 7.12 -4.36
N ARG A 116 8.83 8.25 -4.48
CA ARG A 116 9.12 9.20 -5.56
C ARG A 116 10.58 9.62 -5.47
#